data_AF-A0A523UL75-F1
#
_entry.id   AF-A0A523UL75-F1
#
_cell.length_a   1.000
_cell.length_b   1.000
_cell.length_c   1.000
_cell.angle_alpha   90.00
_cell.angle_beta   90.00
_cell.angle_gamma   90.00
#
_symmetry.space_group_name_H-M   'P 1'
#
loop_
_entity.id
_entity.type
_entity.pdbx_description
1 polymer ?
#
loop_
_entity_poly.entity_id
_entity_poly.type
_entity_poly.pdbx_seq_one_letter_code
_entity_poly.pdbx_strand_id
1 'polypeptide(L)'
;MSEVANIFDNGPISLIARIKDNISVYTAKKWAHYQVVYTEPWPRSSPLRVEMVAAALVTFIAANGTLAKRLIPILQVTNGEMLHVRFEPLDDVEGVVYQLAGTGKFVSRNTHARVSMTTCLRDPYLATTTFFIMGNQKDMNLEVRNPNAVALPQARFQFFGFRYVLEPITPLFPERFTDVQKAAVRKKLEDGDKETVAQYIGPTTWLPAEGR
;
A
#
# COMPACT_ATOMS: atom_id res chain seq x y z
N MET A 1 -17.32 10.24 15.46
CA MET A 1 -17.22 8.79 15.22
C MET A 1 -15.91 8.54 14.48
N SER A 2 -15.09 7.60 14.94
CA SER A 2 -13.87 7.18 14.23
C SER A 2 -14.23 6.11 13.20
N GLU A 3 -13.95 6.38 11.92
CA GLU A 3 -14.22 5.44 10.84
C GLU A 3 -12.98 4.55 10.64
N VAL A 4 -13.18 3.24 10.60
CA VAL A 4 -12.15 2.30 10.14
C VAL A 4 -12.28 2.27 8.63
N ALA A 5 -11.20 2.60 7.91
CA ALA A 5 -11.27 2.61 6.45
C ALA A 5 -11.53 1.18 5.94
N ASN A 6 -12.47 1.05 5.00
CA ASN A 6 -12.65 -0.19 4.27
C ASN A 6 -11.40 -0.44 3.41
N ILE A 7 -10.57 -1.38 3.82
CA ILE A 7 -9.34 -1.78 3.11
C ILE A 7 -9.66 -2.25 1.68
N PHE A 8 -10.85 -2.84 1.50
CA PHE A 8 -11.36 -3.31 0.23
C PHE A 8 -12.63 -2.52 -0.14
N ASP A 9 -12.45 -1.37 -0.78
CA ASP A 9 -13.56 -0.64 -1.37
C ASP A 9 -13.99 -1.32 -2.68
N ASN A 10 -15.20 -1.88 -2.70
CA ASN A 10 -15.77 -2.59 -3.85
C ASN A 10 -16.18 -1.65 -5.01
N GLY A 11 -15.93 -0.33 -4.91
CA GLY A 11 -16.14 0.65 -5.96
C GLY A 11 -14.84 1.17 -6.60
N PRO A 12 -14.95 2.25 -7.43
CA PRO A 12 -13.79 3.00 -7.88
C PRO A 12 -12.90 3.37 -6.69
N ILE A 13 -11.58 3.28 -6.86
CA ILE A 13 -10.65 3.63 -5.79
C ILE A 13 -10.92 5.05 -5.30
N SER A 14 -11.14 5.19 -4.00
CA SER A 14 -11.54 6.43 -3.35
C SER A 14 -10.47 6.91 -2.37
N LEU A 15 -10.53 8.20 -2.05
CA LEU A 15 -9.69 8.80 -1.02
C LEU A 15 -10.06 8.21 0.34
N ILE A 16 -9.06 7.72 1.08
CA ILE A 16 -9.27 7.22 2.45
C ILE A 16 -9.33 8.34 3.49
N ALA A 17 -8.75 9.50 3.16
CA ALA A 17 -8.71 10.68 4.00
C ALA A 17 -8.53 11.92 3.12
N ARG A 18 -9.09 13.06 3.53
CA ARG A 18 -8.91 14.34 2.85
C ARG A 18 -7.68 15.06 3.39
N ILE A 19 -7.27 16.10 2.68
CA ILE A 19 -6.22 17.01 3.15
C ILE A 19 -6.67 17.63 4.48
N LYS A 20 -5.76 17.64 5.47
CA LYS A 20 -5.92 18.00 6.89
C LYS A 20 -6.64 16.98 7.77
N ASP A 21 -7.14 15.87 7.23
CA ASP A 21 -7.69 14.79 8.06
C ASP A 21 -6.55 14.04 8.76
N ASN A 22 -6.85 13.53 9.96
CA ASN A 22 -5.93 12.68 10.71
C ASN A 22 -6.11 11.22 10.30
N ILE A 23 -5.00 10.50 10.17
CA ILE A 23 -4.98 9.06 9.96
C ILE A 23 -4.13 8.37 11.03
N SER A 24 -4.59 7.22 11.49
CA SER A 24 -3.85 6.30 12.35
C SER A 24 -3.47 5.08 11.52
N VAL A 25 -2.19 4.78 11.43
CA VAL A 25 -1.67 3.64 10.66
C VAL A 25 -1.00 2.67 11.62
N TYR A 26 -1.47 1.42 11.63
CA TYR A 26 -0.84 0.37 12.41
C TYR A 26 0.42 -0.11 11.68
N THR A 27 1.60 0.08 12.26
CA THR A 27 2.89 -0.36 11.68
C THR A 27 3.79 -0.92 12.77
N ALA A 28 4.49 -2.04 12.49
CA ALA A 28 5.45 -2.64 13.43
C ALA A 28 4.89 -2.85 14.85
N LYS A 29 3.66 -3.38 14.95
CA LYS A 29 2.92 -3.60 16.21
C LYS A 29 2.57 -2.37 17.04
N LYS A 30 2.61 -1.16 16.45
CA LYS A 30 2.24 0.09 17.10
C LYS A 30 1.39 0.96 16.17
N TRP A 31 0.53 1.78 16.75
CA TRP A 31 -0.16 2.82 16.01
C TRP A 31 0.74 4.05 15.86
N ALA A 32 0.84 4.55 14.63
CA ALA A 32 1.47 5.82 14.32
C ALA A 32 0.41 6.77 13.76
N HIS A 33 0.47 8.04 14.19
CA HIS A 33 -0.56 9.02 13.90
C HIS A 33 -0.01 10.15 13.04
N TYR A 34 -0.73 10.45 11.97
CA TYR A 34 -0.31 11.42 10.96
C TYR A 34 -1.47 12.31 10.53
N GLN A 35 -1.15 13.53 10.09
CA GLN A 35 -2.07 14.39 9.38
C GLN A 35 -1.73 14.34 7.90
N VAL A 36 -2.76 14.24 7.05
CA VAL A 36 -2.58 14.32 5.60
C VAL A 36 -2.32 15.76 5.21
N VAL A 37 -1.13 16.07 4.71
CA VAL A 37 -0.76 17.41 4.25
C VAL A 37 -1.13 17.62 2.79
N TYR A 38 -0.95 16.56 2.00
CA TYR A 38 -1.19 16.60 0.56
C TYR A 38 -1.60 15.22 0.05
N THR A 39 -2.43 15.21 -0.98
CA THR A 39 -2.81 13.98 -1.68
C THR A 39 -2.66 14.16 -3.19
N GLU A 40 -1.88 13.29 -3.81
CA GLU A 40 -1.71 13.22 -5.25
C GLU A 40 -2.53 12.05 -5.82
N PRO A 41 -3.45 12.31 -6.76
CA PRO A 41 -4.13 11.26 -7.49
C PRO A 41 -3.18 10.62 -8.51
N TRP A 42 -3.20 9.29 -8.56
CA TRP A 42 -2.44 8.48 -9.50
C TRP A 42 -3.38 7.89 -10.55
N PRO A 43 -3.69 8.63 -11.63
CA PRO A 43 -4.52 8.11 -12.70
C PRO A 43 -3.76 7.03 -13.48
N ARG A 44 -4.49 6.17 -14.20
CA ARG A 44 -3.89 5.24 -15.16
C ARG A 44 -3.15 6.02 -16.24
N SER A 45 -1.84 6.13 -16.07
CA SER A 45 -0.99 7.02 -16.87
C SER A 45 0.34 6.34 -17.17
N SER A 46 0.98 6.76 -18.27
CA SER A 46 2.24 6.17 -18.74
C SER A 46 3.36 6.14 -17.69
N PRO A 47 3.56 7.18 -16.84
CA PRO A 47 4.60 7.15 -15.81
C PRO A 47 4.39 6.09 -14.74
N LEU A 48 3.14 5.67 -14.52
CA LEU A 48 2.76 4.67 -13.51
C LEU A 48 2.65 3.26 -14.11
N ARG A 49 3.27 3.06 -15.28
CA ARG A 49 3.35 1.78 -15.96
C ARG A 49 4.74 1.20 -15.83
N VAL A 50 4.79 -0.08 -15.53
CA VAL A 50 6.03 -0.83 -15.39
C VAL A 50 6.06 -1.91 -16.47
N GLU A 51 7.15 -1.99 -17.21
CA GLU A 51 7.39 -3.03 -18.21
C GLU A 51 8.45 -3.98 -17.66
N MET A 52 8.04 -5.21 -17.36
CA MET A 52 8.85 -6.14 -16.57
C MET A 52 9.93 -6.86 -17.39
N VAL A 53 9.78 -6.97 -18.72
CA VAL A 53 10.80 -7.57 -19.59
C VAL A 53 12.05 -6.67 -19.64
N ALA A 54 11.85 -5.36 -19.85
CA ALA A 54 12.86 -4.32 -19.83
C ALA A 54 13.46 -4.15 -18.43
N ALA A 55 12.64 -4.14 -17.37
CA ALA A 55 13.13 -4.09 -16.00
C ALA A 55 13.98 -5.31 -15.62
N ALA A 56 13.71 -6.47 -16.22
CA ALA A 56 14.51 -7.69 -16.04
C ALA A 56 15.73 -7.78 -16.96
N LEU A 57 15.93 -6.82 -17.87
CA LEU A 57 16.99 -6.81 -18.89
C LEU A 57 16.99 -8.07 -19.77
N VAL A 58 15.79 -8.54 -20.12
CA VAL A 58 15.59 -9.66 -21.06
C VAL A 58 14.79 -9.19 -22.27
N THR A 59 14.78 -9.97 -23.34
CA THR A 59 14.05 -9.63 -24.58
C THR A 59 12.63 -10.19 -24.63
N PHE A 60 12.36 -11.22 -23.82
CA PHE A 60 11.06 -11.85 -23.71
C PHE A 60 10.96 -12.65 -22.41
N ILE A 61 9.73 -12.94 -21.99
CA ILE A 61 9.44 -14.00 -21.02
C ILE A 61 9.14 -15.28 -21.80
N ALA A 62 9.85 -16.37 -21.49
CA ALA A 62 9.69 -17.64 -22.20
C ALA A 62 8.25 -18.19 -22.06
N ALA A 63 7.87 -19.10 -22.95
CA ALA A 63 6.61 -19.86 -22.84
C ALA A 63 6.55 -20.59 -21.49
N ASN A 64 5.44 -20.47 -20.76
CA ASN A 64 5.29 -20.97 -19.38
C ASN A 64 6.37 -20.46 -18.39
N GLY A 65 7.11 -19.43 -18.77
CA GLY A 65 8.25 -18.89 -18.03
C GLY A 65 7.82 -17.94 -16.91
N THR A 66 8.75 -17.64 -16.02
CA THR A 66 8.57 -16.69 -14.92
C THR A 66 9.74 -15.72 -14.89
N LEU A 67 9.45 -14.42 -14.79
CA LEU A 67 10.41 -13.40 -14.38
C LEU A 67 10.41 -13.34 -12.86
N ALA A 68 11.59 -13.53 -12.28
CA ALA A 68 11.79 -13.45 -10.85
C ALA A 68 11.39 -12.07 -10.30
N LYS A 69 11.12 -12.02 -8.98
CA LYS A 69 10.78 -10.79 -8.24
C LYS A 69 11.76 -9.67 -8.56
N ARG A 70 11.23 -8.55 -9.05
CA ARG A 70 12.00 -7.31 -9.25
C ARG A 70 11.38 -6.17 -8.47
N LEU A 71 12.24 -5.32 -7.94
CA LEU A 71 11.86 -4.06 -7.33
C LEU A 71 11.08 -3.20 -8.33
N ILE A 72 10.03 -2.53 -7.85
CA ILE A 72 9.24 -1.59 -8.64
C ILE A 72 9.53 -0.17 -8.16
N PRO A 73 10.35 0.62 -8.90
CA PRO A 73 10.81 1.92 -8.43
C PRO A 73 9.68 2.92 -8.15
N ILE A 74 8.62 2.89 -8.95
CA ILE A 74 7.47 3.79 -8.77
C ILE A 74 6.69 3.51 -7.49
N LEU A 75 6.86 2.34 -6.86
CA LEU A 75 6.21 1.99 -5.61
C LEU A 75 7.10 2.27 -4.38
N GLN A 76 8.28 2.86 -4.60
CA GLN A 76 9.15 3.27 -3.51
C GLN A 76 8.62 4.58 -2.91
N VAL A 77 8.47 4.58 -1.59
CA VAL A 77 7.95 5.70 -0.82
C VAL A 77 9.00 6.16 0.17
N THR A 78 9.08 7.47 0.38
CA THR A 78 9.96 8.07 1.39
C THR A 78 9.26 8.17 2.73
N ASN A 79 10.02 8.32 3.83
CA ASN A 79 9.44 8.55 5.15
C ASN A 79 8.49 9.75 5.13
N GLY A 80 7.28 9.57 5.66
CA GLY A 80 6.22 10.58 5.58
C GLY A 80 5.37 10.48 4.31
N GLU A 81 5.56 9.47 3.47
CA GLU A 81 4.64 9.17 2.37
C GLU A 81 3.89 7.85 2.60
N MET A 82 2.72 7.75 1.99
CA MET A 82 1.92 6.53 1.92
C MET A 82 1.32 6.36 0.53
N LEU A 83 1.33 5.15 0.01
CA LEU A 83 0.61 4.76 -1.19
C LEU A 83 -0.62 3.94 -0.83
N HIS A 84 -1.74 4.26 -1.47
CA HIS A 84 -2.95 3.46 -1.54
C HIS A 84 -3.18 3.17 -3.02
N VAL A 85 -2.87 1.96 -3.45
CA VAL A 85 -2.74 1.66 -4.88
C VAL A 85 -3.42 0.34 -5.23
N ARG A 86 -3.86 0.27 -6.48
CA ARG A 86 -4.32 -0.93 -7.19
C ARG A 86 -3.45 -1.14 -8.42
N PHE A 87 -3.50 -2.34 -8.98
CA PHE A 87 -2.75 -2.65 -10.17
C PHE A 87 -3.46 -3.63 -11.09
N GLU A 88 -3.11 -3.58 -12.38
CA GLU A 88 -3.54 -4.55 -13.38
C GLU A 88 -2.41 -4.88 -14.35
N PRO A 89 -2.39 -6.10 -14.91
CA PRO A 89 -1.64 -6.39 -16.11
C PRO A 89 -2.33 -5.79 -17.35
N LEU A 90 -1.54 -5.30 -18.29
CA LEU A 90 -2.00 -4.79 -19.59
C LEU A 90 -1.75 -5.78 -20.74
N ASP A 91 -0.89 -6.76 -20.50
CA ASP A 91 -0.57 -7.86 -21.41
C ASP A 91 -1.05 -9.18 -20.81
N ASP A 92 -1.10 -10.24 -21.62
CA ASP A 92 -1.60 -11.56 -21.22
C ASP A 92 -0.58 -12.32 -20.34
N VAL A 93 -0.35 -11.76 -19.15
CA VAL A 93 0.58 -12.22 -18.13
C VAL A 93 -0.09 -12.23 -16.76
N GLU A 94 0.49 -12.99 -15.85
CA GLU A 94 0.04 -13.10 -14.46
C GLU A 94 1.06 -12.43 -13.52
N GLY A 95 0.63 -11.45 -12.72
CA GLY A 95 1.49 -10.73 -11.79
C GLY A 95 1.18 -11.00 -10.32
N VAL A 96 2.21 -10.95 -9.48
CA VAL A 96 2.08 -10.95 -8.02
C VAL A 96 2.97 -9.86 -7.41
N VAL A 97 2.36 -9.00 -6.60
CA VAL A 97 3.04 -7.95 -5.85
C VAL A 97 3.41 -8.45 -4.45
N TYR A 98 4.65 -8.20 -4.02
CA TYR A 98 5.23 -8.62 -2.75
C TYR A 98 5.76 -7.42 -1.98
N GLN A 99 5.49 -7.34 -0.67
CA GLN A 99 6.07 -6.32 0.21
C GLN A 99 7.54 -6.61 0.58
N LEU A 100 8.08 -7.78 0.23
CA LEU A 100 9.43 -8.21 0.60
C LEU A 100 10.05 -9.15 -0.43
N ALA A 101 11.28 -8.84 -0.84
CA ALA A 101 12.20 -9.83 -1.37
C ALA A 101 12.78 -10.67 -0.20
N GLY A 102 11.98 -11.59 0.34
CA GLY A 102 12.44 -12.58 1.31
C GLY A 102 12.33 -12.16 2.78
N THR A 103 11.28 -12.62 3.46
CA THR A 103 11.37 -12.99 4.89
C THR A 103 10.21 -13.92 5.21
N GLY A 104 10.50 -15.20 5.37
CA GLY A 104 9.53 -16.28 5.58
C GLY A 104 8.76 -16.25 6.90
N LYS A 105 8.66 -15.09 7.58
CA LYS A 105 8.00 -14.98 8.90
C LYS A 105 6.49 -14.69 8.84
N PHE A 106 5.95 -14.36 7.66
CA PHE A 106 4.51 -14.08 7.47
C PHE A 106 3.94 -14.75 6.21
N VAL A 107 4.47 -15.91 5.80
CA VAL A 107 3.92 -16.65 4.66
C VAL A 107 2.71 -17.46 5.14
N SER A 108 1.52 -16.86 5.09
CA SER A 108 0.31 -17.67 4.90
C SER A 108 0.51 -18.40 3.57
N ARG A 109 0.36 -19.74 3.59
CA ARG A 109 0.61 -20.74 2.52
C ARG A 109 1.16 -20.20 1.16
N ASN A 110 2.24 -20.82 0.67
CA ASN A 110 2.99 -20.56 -0.59
C ASN A 110 2.18 -20.29 -1.90
N THR A 111 0.86 -20.38 -1.89
CA THR A 111 0.01 -20.03 -3.03
C THR A 111 -0.36 -18.54 -2.95
N HIS A 112 0.35 -17.72 -3.71
CA HIS A 112 -0.03 -16.33 -3.92
C HIS A 112 -1.04 -16.23 -5.06
N ALA A 113 -2.16 -15.55 -4.82
CA ALA A 113 -3.13 -15.25 -5.87
C ALA A 113 -2.45 -14.35 -6.92
N ARG A 114 -2.54 -14.76 -8.20
CA ARG A 114 -1.99 -14.00 -9.31
C ARG A 114 -3.09 -13.14 -9.94
N VAL A 115 -2.74 -11.91 -10.28
CA VAL A 115 -3.61 -10.98 -11.00
C VAL A 115 -3.32 -11.14 -12.50
N SER A 116 -4.34 -11.40 -13.29
CA SER A 116 -4.27 -11.54 -14.74
C SER A 116 -5.23 -10.56 -15.40
N MET A 117 -5.20 -10.46 -16.74
CA MET A 117 -6.16 -9.61 -17.45
C MET A 117 -7.61 -10.03 -17.19
N THR A 118 -7.87 -11.30 -16.86
CA THR A 118 -9.22 -11.78 -16.56
C THR A 118 -9.69 -11.36 -15.16
N THR A 119 -8.81 -10.87 -14.29
CA THR A 119 -9.19 -10.34 -12.99
C THR A 119 -10.16 -9.17 -13.13
N CYS A 120 -9.96 -8.26 -14.11
CA CYS A 120 -10.87 -7.14 -14.31
C CYS A 120 -12.29 -7.56 -14.75
N LEU A 121 -12.45 -8.75 -15.33
CA LEU A 121 -13.77 -9.27 -15.71
C LEU A 121 -14.59 -9.70 -14.49
N ARG A 122 -13.92 -10.17 -13.42
CA ARG A 122 -14.57 -10.63 -12.18
C ARG A 122 -14.59 -9.55 -11.10
N ASP A 123 -13.64 -8.65 -11.14
CA ASP A 123 -13.47 -7.49 -10.24
C ASP A 123 -13.21 -6.24 -11.10
N PRO A 124 -14.27 -5.59 -11.63
CA PRO A 124 -14.14 -4.45 -12.55
C PRO A 124 -13.38 -3.26 -11.98
N TYR A 125 -13.37 -3.10 -10.66
CA TYR A 125 -12.68 -2.01 -9.97
C TYR A 125 -11.31 -2.41 -9.44
N LEU A 126 -10.93 -3.68 -9.57
CA LEU A 126 -9.69 -4.25 -9.05
C LEU A 126 -9.54 -4.05 -7.54
N ALA A 127 -10.66 -4.04 -6.80
CA ALA A 127 -10.71 -3.87 -5.35
C ALA A 127 -9.85 -4.90 -4.62
N THR A 128 -9.81 -6.13 -5.13
CA THR A 128 -9.02 -7.25 -4.60
C THR A 128 -7.51 -7.08 -4.76
N THR A 129 -7.09 -6.14 -5.61
CA THR A 129 -5.68 -5.79 -5.84
C THR A 129 -5.21 -4.61 -4.99
N THR A 130 -6.06 -4.09 -4.09
CA THR A 130 -5.73 -2.93 -3.25
C THR A 130 -4.64 -3.28 -2.24
N PHE A 131 -3.60 -2.46 -2.17
CA PHE A 131 -2.56 -2.55 -1.15
C PHE A 131 -2.09 -1.16 -0.70
N PHE A 132 -1.45 -1.15 0.47
CA PHE A 132 -0.92 0.04 1.10
C PHE A 132 0.59 -0.10 1.31
N ILE A 133 1.32 0.99 1.11
CA ILE A 133 2.77 1.05 1.37
C ILE A 133 3.03 2.31 2.20
N MET A 134 3.69 2.18 3.34
CA MET A 134 4.17 3.32 4.11
C MET A 134 5.66 3.58 3.83
N GLY A 135 6.11 4.83 3.95
CA GLY A 135 7.49 5.25 3.75
C GLY A 135 8.54 4.53 4.59
N ASN A 136 8.13 4.05 5.77
CA ASN A 136 8.96 3.23 6.65
C ASN A 136 8.84 1.73 6.38
N GLN A 137 8.02 1.33 5.39
CA GLN A 137 7.79 -0.02 4.94
C GLN A 137 8.54 -0.30 3.64
N LYS A 138 8.47 -1.58 3.26
CA LYS A 138 9.50 -2.30 2.54
C LYS A 138 9.30 -2.20 1.03
N ASP A 139 10.41 -2.33 0.31
CA ASP A 139 10.45 -2.32 -1.15
C ASP A 139 9.44 -3.28 -1.77
N MET A 140 8.56 -2.75 -2.63
CA MET A 140 7.60 -3.57 -3.36
C MET A 140 8.25 -4.25 -4.56
N ASN A 141 8.02 -5.55 -4.67
CA ASN A 141 8.53 -6.36 -5.76
C ASN A 141 7.38 -6.95 -6.58
N LEU A 142 7.56 -7.07 -7.89
CA LEU A 142 6.64 -7.74 -8.79
C LEU A 142 7.29 -9.00 -9.36
N GLU A 143 6.57 -10.12 -9.28
CA GLU A 143 6.89 -11.35 -10.00
C GLU A 143 5.90 -11.50 -11.15
N VAL A 144 6.37 -11.96 -12.30
CA VAL A 144 5.52 -12.14 -13.49
C VAL A 144 5.66 -13.55 -14.03
N ARG A 145 4.53 -14.17 -14.39
CA ARG A 145 4.47 -15.44 -15.09
C ARG A 145 3.78 -15.26 -16.44
N ASN A 146 4.33 -15.92 -17.44
CA ASN A 146 3.67 -16.10 -18.73
C ASN A 146 2.90 -17.42 -18.70
N PRO A 147 1.56 -17.42 -18.71
CA PRO A 147 0.77 -18.65 -18.77
C PRO A 147 0.70 -19.27 -20.18
N ASN A 148 1.19 -18.55 -21.21
CA ASN A 148 1.04 -18.94 -22.60
C ASN A 148 2.12 -19.92 -23.07
N ALA A 149 1.77 -20.71 -24.09
CA ALA A 149 2.67 -21.62 -24.78
C ALA A 149 3.67 -20.93 -25.73
N VAL A 150 3.58 -19.61 -25.88
CA VAL A 150 4.47 -18.78 -26.71
C VAL A 150 5.21 -17.77 -25.85
N ALA A 151 6.42 -17.38 -26.29
CA ALA A 151 7.17 -16.33 -25.62
C ALA A 151 6.49 -14.97 -25.83
N LEU A 152 6.45 -14.14 -24.78
CA LEU A 152 5.89 -12.79 -24.84
C LEU A 152 7.00 -11.75 -24.76
N PRO A 153 7.05 -10.78 -25.68
CA PRO A 153 8.11 -9.76 -25.72
C PRO A 153 7.92 -8.65 -24.67
N GLN A 154 6.75 -8.57 -24.04
CA GLN A 154 6.41 -7.51 -23.09
C GLN A 154 5.54 -8.06 -21.96
N ALA A 155 5.66 -7.44 -20.79
CA ALA A 155 4.86 -7.72 -19.61
C ALA A 155 4.61 -6.41 -18.85
N ARG A 156 3.58 -5.67 -19.25
CA ARG A 156 3.25 -4.36 -18.69
C ARG A 156 2.22 -4.45 -17.58
N PHE A 157 2.45 -3.65 -16.54
CA PHE A 157 1.56 -3.49 -15.40
C PHE A 157 1.26 -2.02 -15.17
N GLN A 158 -0.01 -1.69 -14.99
CA GLN A 158 -0.46 -0.33 -14.69
C GLN A 158 -0.81 -0.23 -13.21
N PHE A 159 -0.25 0.77 -12.55
CA PHE A 159 -0.59 1.14 -11.18
C PHE A 159 -1.43 2.42 -11.18
N PHE A 160 -2.36 2.53 -10.24
CA PHE A 160 -3.24 3.68 -10.06
C PHE A 160 -3.77 3.74 -8.63
N GLY A 161 -4.16 4.93 -8.16
CA GLY A 161 -4.64 5.14 -6.79
C GLY A 161 -4.31 6.53 -6.26
N PHE A 162 -3.71 6.60 -5.07
CA PHE A 162 -3.36 7.86 -4.41
C PHE A 162 -2.04 7.76 -3.66
N ARG A 163 -1.25 8.83 -3.73
CA ARG A 163 -0.11 9.07 -2.85
C ARG A 163 -0.48 10.14 -1.83
N TYR A 164 -0.20 9.87 -0.57
CA TYR A 164 -0.43 10.78 0.55
C TYR A 164 0.92 11.24 1.10
N VAL A 165 1.04 12.54 1.33
CA VAL A 165 2.13 13.14 2.12
C VAL A 165 1.59 13.37 3.52
N LEU A 166 2.33 12.88 4.50
CA LEU A 166 1.93 12.70 5.89
C LEU A 166 2.91 13.40 6.81
N GLU A 167 2.38 14.19 7.74
CA GLU A 167 3.16 14.79 8.82
C GLU A 167 2.83 14.11 10.16
N PRO A 168 3.83 13.73 10.97
CA PRO A 168 3.59 13.17 12.29
C PRO A 168 2.82 14.14 13.18
N ILE A 169 1.76 13.67 13.82
CA ILE A 169 0.98 14.50 14.74
C ILE A 169 1.68 14.55 16.09
N THR A 170 1.93 15.76 16.58
CA THR A 170 2.31 15.98 17.98
C THR A 170 1.03 16.14 18.82
N PRO A 171 0.77 15.26 19.81
CA PRO A 171 -0.43 15.37 20.63
C PRO A 171 -0.48 16.68 21.41
N LEU A 172 -1.66 17.29 21.50
CA LEU A 172 -1.87 18.54 22.24
C LEU A 172 -2.01 18.25 23.74
N PHE A 173 -0.92 18.42 24.48
CA PHE A 173 -0.94 18.26 25.94
C PHE A 173 -1.31 19.58 26.63
N PRO A 174 -2.15 19.55 27.68
CA PRO A 174 -2.32 20.69 28.56
C PRO A 174 -0.97 21.11 29.19
N GLU A 175 -0.72 22.41 29.33
CA GLU A 175 0.56 22.94 29.87
C GLU A 175 0.91 22.38 31.26
N ARG A 176 -0.11 21.99 32.04
CA ARG A 176 0.04 21.44 33.40
C ARG A 176 0.50 19.98 33.44
N PHE A 177 0.60 19.30 32.29
CA PHE A 177 1.01 17.90 32.26
C PHE A 177 2.50 17.75 32.58
N THR A 178 2.81 16.87 33.53
CA THR A 178 4.18 16.43 33.81
C THR A 178 4.69 15.51 32.69
N ASP A 179 6.00 15.34 32.58
CA ASP A 179 6.59 14.48 31.54
C ASP A 179 6.18 13.02 31.70
N VAL A 180 5.95 12.55 32.92
CA VAL A 180 5.42 11.21 33.22
C VAL A 180 4.01 11.05 32.66
N GLN A 181 3.15 12.06 32.81
CA GLN A 181 1.79 12.03 32.27
C GLN A 181 1.80 12.08 30.74
N LYS A 182 2.66 12.90 30.13
CA LYS A 182 2.84 12.93 28.66
C LYS A 182 3.29 11.57 28.13
N ALA A 183 4.24 10.91 28.81
CA ALA A 183 4.71 9.58 28.44
C ALA A 183 3.61 8.51 28.53
N ALA A 184 2.78 8.56 29.58
CA ALA A 184 1.66 7.64 29.74
C ALA A 184 0.61 7.78 28.63
N VAL A 185 0.30 9.00 28.22
CA VAL A 185 -0.61 9.27 27.10
C VAL A 185 0.00 8.79 25.78
N ARG A 186 1.28 9.09 25.53
CA ARG A 186 1.98 8.60 24.32
C ARG A 186 1.92 7.08 24.19
N LYS A 187 2.09 6.36 25.30
CA LYS A 187 1.96 4.90 25.31
C LYS A 187 0.55 4.45 24.91
N LYS A 188 -0.50 5.08 25.46
CA LYS A 188 -1.90 4.78 25.08
C LYS A 188 -2.18 5.06 23.60
N LEU A 189 -1.58 6.12 23.05
CA LEU A 189 -1.66 6.44 21.62
C LEU A 189 -1.01 5.33 20.77
N GLU A 190 0.21 4.90 21.13
CA GLU A 190 0.91 3.79 20.47
C GLU A 190 0.13 2.46 20.55
N ASP A 191 -0.57 2.23 21.67
CA ASP A 191 -1.43 1.06 21.88
C ASP A 191 -2.75 1.15 21.08
N GLY A 192 -3.09 2.31 20.52
CA GLY A 192 -4.30 2.52 19.72
C GLY A 192 -5.57 2.77 20.53
N ASP A 193 -5.45 3.31 21.75
CA ASP A 193 -6.59 3.65 22.58
C ASP A 193 -7.45 4.74 21.93
N LYS A 194 -8.64 4.35 21.45
CA LYS A 194 -9.49 5.21 20.62
C LYS A 194 -9.98 6.46 21.36
N GLU A 195 -10.22 6.35 22.67
CA GLU A 195 -10.64 7.49 23.50
C GLU A 195 -9.52 8.51 23.64
N THR A 196 -8.30 8.04 23.95
CA THR A 196 -7.12 8.90 24.02
C THR A 196 -6.81 9.55 22.67
N VAL A 197 -6.90 8.82 21.55
CA VAL A 197 -6.71 9.41 20.21
C VAL A 197 -7.75 10.50 19.95
N ALA A 198 -9.03 10.24 20.22
CA ALA A 198 -10.08 11.23 20.03
C ALA A 198 -9.87 12.49 20.90
N GLN A 199 -9.36 12.33 22.13
CA GLN A 199 -9.12 13.43 23.06
C GLN A 199 -7.92 14.31 22.68
N TYR A 200 -6.79 13.71 22.28
CA TYR A 200 -5.52 14.43 22.13
C TYR A 200 -5.12 14.72 20.68
N ILE A 201 -5.77 14.05 19.71
CA ILE A 201 -5.52 14.20 18.26
C ILE A 201 -6.79 14.66 17.55
N GLY A 202 -7.94 14.06 17.91
CA GLY A 202 -9.25 14.38 17.32
C GLY A 202 -9.80 13.28 16.41
N PRO A 203 -10.81 13.59 15.58
CA PRO A 203 -11.38 12.65 14.62
C PRO A 203 -10.29 12.08 13.72
N THR A 204 -10.24 10.75 13.60
CA THR A 204 -9.15 10.04 12.94
C THR A 204 -9.67 8.84 12.18
N THR A 205 -9.20 8.67 10.94
CA THR A 205 -9.43 7.47 10.12
C THR A 205 -8.42 6.40 10.49
N TRP A 206 -8.88 5.18 10.72
CA TRP A 206 -8.03 4.07 11.16
C TRP A 206 -7.70 3.15 10.01
N LEU A 207 -6.40 3.01 9.72
CA LEU A 207 -5.84 2.10 8.74
C LEU A 207 -5.15 0.93 9.48
N PRO A 208 -5.75 -0.26 9.53
CA PRO A 208 -5.17 -1.43 10.17
C PRO A 208 -4.05 -2.04 9.29
N ALA A 209 -3.04 -1.24 8.96
CA ALA A 209 -2.04 -1.52 7.94
C ALA A 209 -0.87 -2.40 8.43
N GLU A 210 -1.17 -3.57 9.00
CA GLU A 210 -0.31 -4.74 8.75
C GLU A 210 -0.89 -5.46 7.52
N GLY A 211 -0.73 -4.83 6.35
CA GLY A 211 -1.17 -5.41 5.09
C GLY A 211 -0.17 -6.46 4.59
N ARG A 212 -0.61 -7.72 4.54
CA ARG A 212 -0.05 -8.89 3.82
C ARG A 212 1.47 -9.02 3.66
#